data_AF-A0A944S730-F1
#
_entry.id   AF-A0A944S730-F1
#
_cell.length_a   1.000
_cell.length_b   1.000
_cell.length_c   1.000
_cell.angle_alpha   90.00
_cell.angle_beta   90.00
_cell.angle_gamma   90.00
#
_symmetry.space_group_name_H-M   'P 1'
#
loop_
_entity.id
_entity.type
_entity.pdbx_description
1 polymer ?
#
loop_
_entity_poly.entity_id
_entity_poly.type
_entity_poly.pdbx_seq_one_letter_code
_entity_poly.pdbx_strand_id
1 'polypeptide(L)'
;MKILKLVTSLLLLLSFSCTVSAGSYEDAVSKWKSYKDVATWLNSNFTFEKRRQKQISKRLKKQGPSGLLIRNPATLYEDNDKGYCADSANFAIKSLNKIDPSYNARWVFILNDKGRPNHWVAAFDHDEKLYIMDYGTGRKWEEMQGVHGPYNSLDEYRDYLASLSLPNFKVGKVIFRDMPGQED
;
A
#
# COMPACT_ATOMS: atom_id res chain seq x y z
N MET A 1 9.42 11.32 -76.23
CA MET A 1 9.18 11.81 -74.86
C MET A 1 8.36 10.78 -74.11
N LYS A 2 8.94 10.04 -73.16
CA LYS A 2 8.23 9.06 -72.32
C LYS A 2 8.17 9.59 -70.88
N ILE A 3 6.96 9.62 -70.35
CA ILE A 3 6.60 10.06 -68.99
C ILE A 3 6.90 8.91 -68.04
N LEU A 4 7.65 9.15 -66.96
CA LEU A 4 7.79 8.20 -65.86
C LEU A 4 7.20 8.85 -64.60
N LYS A 5 6.02 8.37 -64.19
CA LYS A 5 5.39 8.71 -62.90
C LYS A 5 6.03 7.83 -61.82
N LEU A 6 6.70 8.45 -60.86
CA LEU A 6 7.14 7.81 -59.63
C LEU A 6 5.98 7.91 -58.62
N VAL A 7 5.40 6.78 -58.23
CA VAL A 7 4.41 6.71 -57.15
C VAL A 7 5.13 6.15 -55.93
N THR A 8 5.46 7.03 -54.99
CA THR A 8 6.08 6.65 -53.72
C THR A 8 4.96 6.24 -52.76
N SER A 9 4.82 4.94 -52.52
CA SER A 9 3.91 4.41 -51.48
C SER A 9 4.55 4.63 -50.10
N LEU A 10 3.92 5.49 -49.29
CA LEU A 10 4.27 5.71 -47.90
C LEU A 10 3.47 4.69 -47.05
N LEU A 11 4.15 3.66 -46.55
CA LEU A 11 3.56 2.65 -45.68
C LEU A 11 3.49 3.21 -44.24
N LEU A 12 2.30 3.58 -43.79
CA LEU A 12 2.05 4.09 -42.45
C LEU A 12 1.84 2.89 -41.49
N LEU A 13 2.86 2.54 -40.72
CA LEU A 13 2.77 1.57 -39.63
C LEU A 13 2.00 2.19 -38.46
N LEU A 14 0.71 1.88 -38.36
CA LEU A 14 -0.12 2.21 -37.20
C LEU A 14 0.23 1.26 -36.05
N SER A 15 1.09 1.73 -35.14
CA SER A 15 1.30 1.11 -33.84
C SER A 15 0.01 1.23 -33.02
N PHE A 16 -0.81 0.18 -33.01
CA PHE A 16 -1.90 0.06 -32.05
C PHE A 16 -1.30 -0.11 -30.65
N SER A 17 -1.12 1.01 -29.95
CA SER A 17 -0.96 0.97 -28.50
C SER A 17 -2.27 0.47 -27.92
N CYS A 18 -2.34 -0.82 -27.61
CA CYS A 18 -3.42 -1.37 -26.80
C CYS A 18 -3.25 -0.80 -25.39
N THR A 19 -3.86 0.35 -25.14
CA THR A 19 -4.06 0.85 -23.78
C THR A 19 -5.07 -0.09 -23.14
N VAL A 20 -4.59 -1.13 -22.47
CA VAL A 20 -5.42 -1.83 -21.47
C VAL A 20 -5.78 -0.77 -20.45
N SER A 21 -7.00 -0.27 -20.52
CA SER A 21 -7.53 0.55 -19.43
C SER A 21 -7.45 -0.33 -18.19
N ALA A 22 -6.62 0.06 -17.23
CA ALA A 22 -6.72 -0.52 -15.90
C ALA A 22 -8.19 -0.36 -15.47
N GLY A 23 -8.85 -1.48 -15.15
CA GLY A 23 -10.25 -1.46 -14.71
C GLY A 23 -10.38 -0.70 -13.39
N SER A 24 -11.62 -0.48 -12.91
CA SER A 24 -11.83 0.16 -11.62
C SER A 24 -11.26 -0.67 -10.46
N TYR A 25 -11.05 -0.03 -9.30
CA TYR A 25 -10.70 -0.71 -8.06
C TYR A 25 -11.73 -1.80 -7.70
N GLU A 26 -13.02 -1.51 -7.86
CA GLU A 26 -14.08 -2.48 -7.58
C GLU A 26 -14.00 -3.70 -8.52
N ASP A 27 -13.74 -3.47 -9.81
CA ASP A 27 -13.54 -4.56 -10.78
C ASP A 27 -12.31 -5.39 -10.48
N ALA A 28 -11.23 -4.76 -9.99
CA ALA A 28 -10.00 -5.45 -9.61
C ALA A 28 -10.23 -6.35 -8.38
N VAL A 29 -10.80 -5.77 -7.31
CA VAL A 29 -11.05 -6.49 -6.05
C VAL A 29 -12.04 -7.64 -6.23
N SER A 30 -13.06 -7.49 -7.09
CA SER A 30 -14.01 -8.58 -7.38
C SER A 30 -13.36 -9.79 -8.09
N LYS A 31 -12.23 -9.58 -8.77
CA LYS A 31 -11.46 -10.63 -9.46
C LYS A 31 -10.41 -11.26 -8.56
N TRP A 32 -9.86 -10.52 -7.60
CA TRP A 32 -8.92 -11.03 -6.61
C TRP A 32 -9.56 -12.15 -5.77
N LYS A 33 -8.73 -13.14 -5.41
CA LYS A 33 -9.17 -14.38 -4.76
C LYS A 33 -8.61 -14.56 -3.37
N SER A 34 -7.52 -13.86 -3.05
CA SER A 34 -6.87 -14.01 -1.75
C SER A 34 -6.07 -12.77 -1.37
N TYR A 35 -5.60 -12.75 -0.12
CA TYR A 35 -4.63 -11.76 0.35
C TYR A 35 -3.36 -11.67 -0.52
N LYS A 36 -2.99 -12.74 -1.23
CA LYS A 36 -1.82 -12.76 -2.12
C LYS A 36 -1.98 -11.84 -3.32
N ASP A 37 -3.20 -11.65 -3.83
CA ASP A 37 -3.46 -10.75 -4.95
C ASP A 37 -3.27 -9.28 -4.52
N VAL A 38 -3.78 -8.95 -3.32
CA VAL A 38 -3.59 -7.63 -2.70
C VAL A 38 -2.09 -7.36 -2.46
N ALA A 39 -1.38 -8.33 -1.89
CA ALA A 39 0.07 -8.25 -1.66
C ALA A 39 0.85 -8.06 -2.98
N THR A 40 0.47 -8.81 -4.02
CA THR A 40 1.09 -8.72 -5.35
C THR A 40 0.90 -7.33 -5.95
N TRP A 41 -0.30 -6.77 -5.83
CA TRP A 41 -0.58 -5.42 -6.33
C TRP A 41 0.23 -4.36 -5.56
N LEU A 42 0.24 -4.41 -4.23
CA LEU A 42 1.01 -3.48 -3.40
C LEU A 42 2.51 -3.58 -3.71
N ASN A 43 3.05 -4.78 -3.82
CA ASN A 43 4.45 -4.99 -4.13
C ASN A 43 4.86 -4.47 -5.51
N SER A 44 3.97 -4.57 -6.50
CA SER A 44 4.31 -4.28 -7.90
C SER A 44 4.02 -2.83 -8.31
N ASN A 45 3.09 -2.17 -7.62
CA ASN A 45 2.58 -0.85 -8.03
C ASN A 45 2.80 0.22 -6.94
N PHE A 46 2.57 -0.12 -5.67
CA PHE A 46 2.59 0.90 -4.62
C PHE A 46 3.99 1.44 -4.38
N THR A 47 4.14 2.77 -4.46
CA THR A 47 5.43 3.44 -4.25
C THR A 47 5.39 4.38 -3.06
N PHE A 48 6.37 4.27 -2.15
CA PHE A 48 6.48 5.21 -1.04
C PHE A 48 6.78 6.65 -1.51
N GLU A 49 5.96 7.60 -1.09
CA GLU A 49 6.09 9.02 -1.40
C GLU A 49 6.51 9.87 -0.19
N LYS A 50 7.78 10.27 -0.18
CA LYS A 50 8.35 11.18 0.85
C LYS A 50 7.59 12.49 0.99
N ARG A 51 7.05 13.03 -0.11
CA ARG A 51 6.31 14.31 -0.12
C ARG A 51 4.99 14.18 0.65
N ARG A 52 4.20 13.15 0.38
CA ARG A 52 2.97 12.85 1.15
C ARG A 52 3.27 12.56 2.61
N GLN A 53 4.27 11.75 2.94
CA GLN A 53 4.69 11.54 4.34
C GLN A 53 5.03 12.87 5.05
N LYS A 54 5.73 13.80 4.38
CA LYS A 54 6.05 15.12 4.93
C LYS A 54 4.80 15.98 5.12
N GLN A 55 3.85 15.94 4.19
CA GLN A 55 2.56 16.63 4.32
C GLN A 55 1.79 16.11 5.53
N ILE A 56 1.66 14.79 5.67
CA ILE A 56 0.99 14.17 6.82
C ILE A 56 1.69 14.51 8.13
N SER A 57 3.03 14.51 8.15
CA SER A 57 3.81 14.91 9.33
C SER A 57 3.51 16.36 9.76
N LYS A 58 3.36 17.29 8.79
CA LYS A 58 2.96 18.68 9.07
C LYS A 58 1.55 18.76 9.62
N ARG A 59 0.58 18.04 9.04
CA ARG A 59 -0.81 18.00 9.50
C ARG A 59 -0.88 17.46 10.93
N LEU A 60 -0.23 16.34 11.20
CA LEU A 60 -0.13 15.74 12.52
C LEU A 60 0.48 16.68 13.57
N LYS A 61 1.44 17.54 13.19
CA LYS A 61 2.01 18.55 14.09
C LYS A 61 1.00 19.66 14.42
N LYS A 62 0.16 20.04 13.45
CA LYS A 62 -0.82 21.13 13.59
C LYS A 62 -2.12 20.68 14.28
N GLN A 63 -2.58 19.46 13.98
CA GLN A 63 -3.93 18.98 14.29
C GLN A 63 -3.93 17.79 15.26
N GLY A 64 -2.76 17.26 15.63
CA GLY A 64 -2.67 16.03 16.42
C GLY A 64 -3.11 14.80 15.60
N PRO A 65 -3.62 13.74 16.24
CA PRO A 65 -3.99 12.49 15.57
C PRO A 65 -5.01 12.63 14.42
N SER A 66 -5.96 13.56 14.53
CA SER A 66 -6.95 13.84 13.48
C SER A 66 -6.35 14.47 12.21
N GLY A 67 -5.07 14.87 12.27
CA GLY A 67 -4.33 15.34 11.11
C GLY A 67 -3.91 14.23 10.14
N LEU A 68 -4.06 12.95 10.51
CA LEU A 68 -3.89 11.84 9.57
C LEU A 68 -4.93 11.96 8.45
N LEU A 69 -4.44 11.86 7.23
CA LEU A 69 -5.24 11.81 6.01
C LEU A 69 -4.72 10.63 5.20
N ILE A 70 -5.63 9.81 4.71
CA ILE A 70 -5.33 8.49 4.16
C ILE A 70 -6.05 8.36 2.85
N ARG A 71 -5.41 7.73 1.88
CA ARG A 71 -5.98 7.66 0.55
C ARG A 71 -7.16 6.71 0.51
N ASN A 72 -8.24 7.14 -0.15
CA ASN A 72 -9.30 6.23 -0.56
C ASN A 72 -8.71 5.10 -1.46
N PRO A 73 -9.07 3.83 -1.26
CA PRO A 73 -8.49 2.73 -2.04
C PRO A 73 -8.67 2.87 -3.56
N ALA A 74 -9.81 3.40 -4.02
CA ALA A 74 -10.05 3.62 -5.45
C ALA A 74 -9.11 4.68 -6.00
N THR A 75 -8.95 5.83 -5.32
CA THR A 75 -7.98 6.85 -5.71
C THR A 75 -6.54 6.34 -5.70
N LEU A 76 -6.17 5.48 -4.74
CA LEU A 76 -4.84 4.87 -4.72
C LEU A 76 -4.61 3.93 -5.91
N TYR A 77 -5.63 3.18 -6.30
CA TYR A 77 -5.55 2.22 -7.39
C TYR A 77 -5.59 2.88 -8.78
N GLU A 78 -6.53 3.80 -8.97
CA GLU A 78 -6.90 4.34 -10.28
C GLU A 78 -6.07 5.58 -10.65
N ASP A 79 -5.82 6.45 -9.67
CA ASP A 79 -5.25 7.78 -9.93
C ASP A 79 -3.80 7.93 -9.48
N ASN A 80 -3.43 7.29 -8.36
CA ASN A 80 -2.15 7.56 -7.71
C ASN A 80 -1.69 6.44 -6.78
N ASP A 81 -0.85 5.54 -7.32
CA ASP A 81 -0.21 4.43 -6.60
C ASP A 81 0.86 4.85 -5.57
N LYS A 82 1.03 6.16 -5.30
CA LYS A 82 2.10 6.67 -4.44
C LYS A 82 1.58 7.16 -3.11
N GLY A 83 2.09 6.63 -2.00
CA GLY A 83 1.58 6.97 -0.67
C GLY A 83 2.57 6.75 0.47
N TYR A 84 2.03 6.70 1.69
CA TYR A 84 2.77 6.26 2.88
C TYR A 84 2.07 5.07 3.52
N CYS A 85 2.65 4.54 4.61
CA CYS A 85 2.20 3.31 5.25
C CYS A 85 0.70 3.22 5.56
N ALA A 86 0.07 4.32 5.98
CA ALA A 86 -1.37 4.29 6.23
C ALA A 86 -2.20 4.20 4.94
N ASP A 87 -1.74 4.76 3.81
CA ASP A 87 -2.44 4.62 2.52
C ASP A 87 -2.45 3.15 2.07
N SER A 88 -1.30 2.47 2.13
CA SER A 88 -1.20 1.05 1.79
C SER A 88 -1.97 0.16 2.78
N ALA A 89 -1.96 0.49 4.06
CA ALA A 89 -2.73 -0.25 5.06
C ALA A 89 -4.25 -0.10 4.87
N ASN A 90 -4.75 1.10 4.52
CA ASN A 90 -6.17 1.28 4.21
C ASN A 90 -6.57 0.49 2.97
N PHE A 91 -5.74 0.54 1.93
CA PHE A 91 -5.95 -0.24 0.71
C PHE A 91 -6.05 -1.73 1.04
N ALA A 92 -5.09 -2.26 1.81
CA ALA A 92 -5.08 -3.65 2.23
C ALA A 92 -6.34 -4.01 3.04
N ILE A 93 -6.66 -3.26 4.10
CA ILE A 93 -7.81 -3.54 4.96
C ILE A 93 -9.12 -3.59 4.16
N LYS A 94 -9.34 -2.59 3.31
CA LYS A 94 -10.56 -2.47 2.51
C LYS A 94 -10.64 -3.55 1.43
N SER A 95 -9.52 -3.88 0.80
CA SER A 95 -9.45 -4.93 -0.23
C SER A 95 -9.68 -6.31 0.38
N LEU A 96 -8.97 -6.63 1.48
CA LEU A 96 -9.05 -7.92 2.15
C LEU A 96 -10.48 -8.19 2.65
N ASN A 97 -11.10 -7.24 3.34
CA ASN A 97 -12.46 -7.41 3.85
C ASN A 97 -13.53 -7.45 2.75
N LYS A 98 -13.23 -6.96 1.54
CA LYS A 98 -14.09 -7.11 0.36
C LYS A 98 -13.93 -8.48 -0.30
N ILE A 99 -12.71 -9.01 -0.36
CA ILE A 99 -12.43 -10.35 -0.91
C ILE A 99 -13.04 -11.42 -0.02
N ASP A 100 -12.75 -11.35 1.28
CA ASP A 100 -13.21 -12.31 2.27
C ASP A 100 -13.37 -11.62 3.63
N PRO A 101 -14.61 -11.41 4.11
CA PRO A 101 -14.85 -10.83 5.44
C PRO A 101 -14.24 -11.63 6.59
N SER A 102 -13.97 -12.93 6.41
CA SER A 102 -13.32 -13.76 7.44
C SER A 102 -11.87 -13.38 7.70
N TYR A 103 -11.23 -12.65 6.76
CA TYR A 103 -9.92 -12.06 7.00
C TYR A 103 -9.91 -11.04 8.14
N ASN A 104 -11.07 -10.46 8.51
CA ASN A 104 -11.18 -9.58 9.67
C ASN A 104 -10.03 -8.56 9.73
N ALA A 105 -9.76 -7.93 8.58
CA ALA A 105 -8.60 -7.09 8.40
C ALA A 105 -8.76 -5.80 9.19
N ARG A 106 -7.74 -5.45 9.98
CA ARG A 106 -7.79 -4.42 11.02
C ARG A 106 -6.53 -3.57 11.05
N TRP A 107 -6.66 -2.36 11.58
CA TRP A 107 -5.55 -1.44 11.77
C TRP A 107 -4.64 -1.86 12.92
N VAL A 108 -3.33 -1.80 12.67
CA VAL A 108 -2.31 -1.90 13.70
C VAL A 108 -1.46 -0.64 13.71
N PHE A 109 -1.34 -0.06 14.90
CA PHE A 109 -0.46 1.06 15.17
C PHE A 109 0.86 0.57 15.77
N ILE A 110 1.97 1.06 15.22
CA ILE A 110 3.31 0.77 15.70
C ILE A 110 3.96 2.08 16.17
N LEU A 111 4.25 2.14 17.47
CA LEU A 111 5.00 3.23 18.06
C LEU A 111 6.49 3.07 17.73
N ASN A 112 7.11 4.15 17.26
CA ASN A 112 8.56 4.22 17.14
C ASN A 112 9.16 4.93 18.36
N ASP A 113 9.88 4.19 19.20
CA ASP A 113 10.50 4.70 20.43
C ASP A 113 11.69 5.63 20.16
N LYS A 114 12.20 5.69 18.92
CA LYS A 114 13.19 6.70 18.50
C LYS A 114 12.52 8.03 18.10
N GLY A 115 11.20 8.12 18.12
CA GLY A 115 10.43 9.29 17.73
C GLY A 115 9.73 9.12 16.38
N ARG A 116 9.22 10.22 15.81
CA ARG A 116 8.40 10.16 14.59
C ARG A 116 9.22 9.80 13.32
N PRO A 117 8.60 9.18 12.30
CA PRO A 117 7.18 8.80 12.25
C PRO A 117 6.89 7.49 12.99
N ASN A 118 5.68 7.41 13.54
CA ASN A 118 5.05 6.13 13.89
C ASN A 118 4.57 5.45 12.61
N HIS A 119 4.28 4.16 12.69
CA HIS A 119 3.97 3.33 11.53
C HIS A 119 2.58 2.70 11.67
N TRP A 120 1.96 2.39 10.52
CA TRP A 120 0.62 1.82 10.44
C TRP A 120 0.61 0.70 9.42
N VAL A 121 0.00 -0.43 9.77
CA VAL A 121 -0.05 -1.62 8.94
C VAL A 121 -1.44 -2.25 9.00
N ALA A 122 -1.71 -3.14 8.07
CA ALA A 122 -2.91 -3.98 8.09
C ALA A 122 -2.58 -5.32 8.74
N ALA A 123 -3.36 -5.73 9.74
CA ALA A 123 -3.40 -7.09 10.23
C ALA A 123 -4.60 -7.81 9.63
N PHE A 124 -4.51 -9.11 9.41
CA PHE A 124 -5.64 -9.94 9.00
C PHE A 124 -5.46 -11.38 9.49
N ASP A 125 -6.58 -12.06 9.65
CA ASP A 125 -6.65 -13.45 10.09
C ASP A 125 -6.65 -14.37 8.86
N HIS A 126 -5.85 -15.42 8.85
CA HIS A 126 -5.87 -16.46 7.82
C HIS A 126 -5.41 -17.79 8.43
N ASP A 127 -6.18 -18.86 8.23
CA ASP A 127 -5.93 -20.18 8.82
C ASP A 127 -5.67 -20.12 10.34
N GLU A 128 -6.53 -19.37 11.06
CA GLU A 128 -6.46 -19.15 12.52
C GLU A 128 -5.16 -18.49 13.00
N LYS A 129 -4.40 -17.89 12.09
CA LYS A 129 -3.16 -17.16 12.37
C LYS A 129 -3.30 -15.70 11.98
N LEU A 130 -2.54 -14.87 12.67
CA LEU A 130 -2.40 -13.45 12.38
C LEU A 130 -1.32 -13.25 11.30
N TYR A 131 -1.66 -12.51 10.27
CA TYR A 131 -0.73 -12.03 9.26
C TYR A 131 -0.72 -10.50 9.24
N ILE A 132 0.42 -9.92 8.86
CA ILE A 132 0.60 -8.48 8.76
C ILE A 132 1.01 -8.11 7.34
N MET A 133 0.28 -7.20 6.72
CA MET A 133 0.62 -6.61 5.43
C MET A 133 1.23 -5.22 5.68
N ASP A 134 2.56 -5.15 5.58
CA ASP A 134 3.35 -3.94 5.85
C ASP A 134 3.97 -3.45 4.54
N TYR A 135 3.43 -2.36 4.01
CA TYR A 135 3.93 -1.70 2.81
C TYR A 135 4.03 -0.20 3.04
N GLY A 136 4.58 0.52 2.06
CA GLY A 136 4.75 1.97 2.15
C GLY A 136 5.73 2.40 3.22
N THR A 137 6.70 1.53 3.51
CA THR A 137 7.91 1.94 4.21
C THR A 137 8.83 2.62 3.19
N GLY A 138 9.59 3.63 3.60
CA GLY A 138 10.63 4.20 2.74
C GLY A 138 11.83 3.26 2.64
N ARG A 139 12.70 3.44 1.65
CA ARG A 139 13.94 2.64 1.44
C ARG A 139 14.75 2.34 2.70
N LYS A 140 14.80 3.26 3.66
CA LYS A 140 15.52 3.07 4.93
C LYS A 140 14.92 1.96 5.82
N TRP A 141 13.68 1.58 5.60
CA TRP A 141 12.91 0.59 6.36
C TRP A 141 12.38 -0.51 5.43
N GLU A 142 13.07 -0.80 4.34
CA GLU A 142 12.64 -1.77 3.34
C GLU A 142 12.54 -3.20 3.89
N GLU A 143 13.34 -3.55 4.90
CA GLU A 143 13.26 -4.82 5.63
C GLU A 143 11.90 -5.05 6.32
N MET A 144 11.11 -3.99 6.54
CA MET A 144 9.73 -4.13 7.03
C MET A 144 8.74 -4.52 5.94
N GLN A 145 9.06 -4.36 4.65
CA GLN A 145 8.06 -4.52 3.60
C GLN A 145 7.72 -5.98 3.36
N GLY A 146 6.42 -6.25 3.20
CA GLY A 146 5.90 -7.53 2.78
C GLY A 146 4.70 -8.01 3.59
N VAL A 147 4.40 -9.29 3.40
CA VAL A 147 3.43 -10.01 4.23
C VAL A 147 4.19 -10.85 5.24
N HIS A 148 3.90 -10.64 6.51
CA HIS A 148 4.57 -11.28 7.64
C HIS A 148 3.62 -12.20 8.39
N GLY A 149 4.17 -13.23 9.02
CA GLY A 149 3.44 -14.28 9.71
C GLY A 149 3.73 -15.66 9.08
N PRO A 150 2.98 -16.70 9.47
CA PRO A 150 1.89 -16.68 10.44
C PRO A 150 2.37 -16.36 11.86
N TYR A 151 1.57 -15.59 12.60
CA TYR A 151 1.78 -15.29 14.02
C TYR A 151 0.60 -15.74 14.88
N ASN A 152 0.84 -15.99 16.17
CA ASN A 152 -0.23 -16.19 17.14
C ASN A 152 -0.73 -14.87 17.75
N SER A 153 0.07 -13.81 17.69
CA SER A 153 -0.24 -12.53 18.33
C SER A 153 0.57 -11.36 17.73
N LEU A 154 0.18 -10.12 18.07
CA LEU A 154 0.96 -8.93 17.73
C LEU A 154 2.32 -8.86 18.45
N ASP A 155 2.49 -9.58 19.56
CA ASP A 155 3.77 -9.63 20.27
C ASP A 155 4.84 -10.34 19.41
N GLU A 156 4.47 -11.40 18.69
CA GLU A 156 5.41 -12.08 17.77
C GLU A 156 5.82 -11.15 16.61
N TYR A 157 4.88 -10.36 16.08
CA TYR A 157 5.23 -9.35 15.07
C TYR A 157 6.10 -8.22 15.63
N ARG A 158 5.84 -7.78 16.87
CA ARG A 158 6.72 -6.83 17.56
C ARG A 158 8.13 -7.38 17.69
N ASP A 159 8.27 -8.65 18.07
CA ASP A 159 9.57 -9.29 18.27
C ASP A 159 10.31 -9.46 16.93
N TYR A 160 9.59 -9.77 15.83
CA TYR A 160 10.11 -9.69 14.48
C TYR A 160 10.66 -8.28 14.17
N LEU A 161 9.87 -7.22 14.37
CA LEU A 161 10.32 -5.85 14.14
C LEU A 161 11.52 -5.45 15.03
N ALA A 162 11.61 -6.01 16.24
CA ALA A 162 12.72 -5.78 17.15
C ALA A 162 14.02 -6.46 16.70
N SER A 163 13.92 -7.52 15.89
CA SER A 163 15.07 -8.23 15.33
C SER A 163 15.72 -7.49 14.14
N LEU A 164 15.00 -6.55 13.52
CA LEU A 164 15.48 -5.79 12.36
C LEU A 164 16.41 -4.64 12.75
N SER A 165 17.41 -4.36 11.91
CA SER A 165 18.36 -3.26 12.12
C SER A 165 17.95 -1.99 11.38
N LEU A 166 16.97 -1.26 11.92
CA LEU A 166 16.32 -0.16 11.21
C LEU A 166 16.84 1.24 11.61
N PRO A 167 17.33 2.05 10.67
CA PRO A 167 17.78 3.42 10.93
C PRO A 167 16.68 4.32 11.52
N ASN A 168 16.97 4.92 12.70
CA ASN A 168 16.05 5.82 13.42
C ASN A 168 14.67 5.20 13.71
N PHE A 169 14.64 3.88 13.88
CA PHE A 169 13.44 3.16 14.28
C PHE A 169 13.79 2.18 15.39
N LYS A 170 12.96 2.17 16.44
CA LYS A 170 12.95 1.12 17.45
C LYS A 170 11.50 0.81 17.72
N VAL A 171 11.09 -0.44 17.51
CA VAL A 171 9.71 -0.84 17.82
C VAL A 171 9.45 -0.63 19.31
N GLY A 172 8.39 0.10 19.61
CA GLY A 172 7.82 0.23 20.94
C GLY A 172 6.58 -0.65 21.07
N LYS A 173 5.42 0.00 21.18
CA LYS A 173 4.11 -0.67 21.21
C LYS A 173 3.65 -1.07 19.81
N VAL A 174 3.11 -2.27 19.68
CA VAL A 174 2.37 -2.76 18.51
C VAL A 174 0.97 -3.14 19.00
N ILE A 175 -0.05 -2.40 18.57
CA ILE A 175 -1.41 -2.57 19.10
C ILE A 175 -2.45 -2.46 17.99
N PHE A 176 -3.53 -3.22 18.11
CA PHE A 176 -4.75 -2.93 17.39
C PHE A 176 -5.27 -1.57 17.82
N ARG A 177 -5.57 -0.71 16.85
CA ARG A 177 -6.06 0.64 17.12
C ARG A 177 -6.76 1.18 15.89
N ASP A 178 -7.98 1.67 16.06
CA ASP A 178 -8.68 2.36 14.99
C ASP A 178 -7.90 3.59 14.53
N MET A 179 -7.90 3.77 13.21
CA MET A 179 -7.23 4.86 12.57
C MET A 179 -7.89 6.20 12.94
N PRO A 180 -7.21 7.12 13.64
CA PRO A 180 -7.83 8.35 14.15
C PRO A 180 -7.95 9.47 13.09
N GLY A 181 -7.52 9.19 11.85
CA GLY A 181 -7.55 10.11 10.73
C GLY A 181 -8.85 10.05 9.93
N GLN A 182 -8.82 10.70 8.77
CA GLN A 182 -9.89 10.65 7.78
C GLN A 182 -9.36 10.06 6.46
N GLU A 183 -10.26 9.49 5.69
CA GLU A 183 -10.02 9.18 4.29
C GLU A 183 -10.17 10.46 3.44
N ASP A 184 -9.39 10.60 2.37
CA ASP A 184 -9.49 11.74 1.42
C ASP A 184 -10.61 11.59 0.39
#